data_AF-A0A223V2W3-F1
#
_entry.id   AF-A0A223V2W3-F1
#
_cell.length_a   1.000
_cell.length_b   1.000
_cell.length_c   1.000
_cell.angle_alpha   90.00
_cell.angle_beta   90.00
_cell.angle_gamma   90.00
#
_symmetry.space_group_name_H-M   'P 1'
#
loop_
_entity.id
_entity.type
_entity.pdbx_description
1 polymer ?
#
loop_
_entity_poly.entity_id
_entity_poly.type
_entity_poly.pdbx_seq_one_letter_code
_entity_poly.pdbx_strand_id
1 'polypeptide(L)'
;MKIDAHVHYNTANSLLLEYGKLADIRYLSIITEVPEFPTIDEQLKIVAGLKKEFGTYLNFAITFPCTLWQSEKWPDNCLESIQRALEMGAVGVKVWKNIGMTLKDSNNRFVMIDHPTFEPVFKFLEDNDIVVLGHNGEPKNCWLPFDQMTVESDRSYFMKHPEYHMYLHPEVPDYEAQLSARDRLLKRHPKLRFVGLHLASLEWDVNEIAAWLDRFPLAMVDLAERIVHVQHQTVSAWQKVHDFFIEYQDRIIYGTDFIWAETHTKLELKEYLDERYQSDWNYFAGHGTMKVPEVDGSFRGLGLPSTVLDKIFNSNAKKTYGI
;
A
#
# COMPACT_ATOMS: atom_id res chain seq x y z
N MET A 1 1.37 14.29 16.43
CA MET A 1 0.37 13.50 15.69
C MET A 1 0.97 12.87 14.45
N LYS A 2 0.90 11.55 14.33
CA LYS A 2 1.37 10.77 13.15
C LYS A 2 0.17 10.17 12.41
N ILE A 3 0.37 9.74 11.17
CA ILE A 3 -0.63 9.03 10.36
C ILE A 3 -0.01 7.74 9.86
N ASP A 4 -0.63 6.61 10.21
CA ASP A 4 -0.39 5.34 9.55
C ASP A 4 -1.39 5.25 8.39
N ALA A 5 -0.90 5.53 7.18
CA ALA A 5 -1.75 5.74 6.01
C ALA A 5 -2.05 4.45 5.25
N HIS A 6 -1.76 3.28 5.82
CA HIS A 6 -2.08 2.00 5.20
C HIS A 6 -2.33 0.96 6.30
N VAL A 7 -3.59 0.77 6.64
CA VAL A 7 -4.05 -0.35 7.48
C VAL A 7 -5.29 -0.98 6.86
N HIS A 8 -5.60 -2.20 7.25
CA HIS A 8 -6.82 -2.90 6.85
C HIS A 8 -7.72 -3.08 8.09
N TYR A 9 -8.81 -2.31 8.13
CA TYR A 9 -9.76 -2.28 9.24
C TYR A 9 -11.06 -2.95 8.81
N ASN A 10 -11.14 -4.25 9.04
CA ASN A 10 -12.19 -5.13 8.54
C ASN A 10 -13.06 -5.72 9.67
N THR A 11 -13.05 -5.11 10.86
CA THR A 11 -13.81 -5.54 12.05
C THR A 11 -14.50 -4.36 12.74
N ALA A 12 -15.55 -4.62 13.51
CA ALA A 12 -16.20 -3.62 14.36
C ALA A 12 -15.48 -3.38 15.70
N ASN A 13 -14.48 -4.19 16.04
CA ASN A 13 -13.66 -4.00 17.25
C ASN A 13 -12.95 -2.65 17.20
N SER A 14 -12.95 -1.85 18.29
CA SER A 14 -12.39 -0.49 18.37
C SER A 14 -10.94 -0.37 18.86
N LEU A 15 -10.30 -1.48 19.23
CA LEU A 15 -9.05 -1.45 20.01
C LEU A 15 -7.89 -0.73 19.32
N LEU A 16 -7.74 -0.87 17.99
CA LEU A 16 -6.71 -0.16 17.22
C LEU A 16 -6.94 1.37 17.22
N LEU A 17 -8.20 1.80 17.13
CA LEU A 17 -8.55 3.22 17.18
C LEU A 17 -8.39 3.80 18.59
N GLU A 18 -8.72 3.03 19.63
CA GLU A 18 -8.43 3.40 21.02
C GLU A 18 -6.93 3.57 21.26
N TYR A 19 -6.10 2.64 20.75
CA TYR A 19 -4.65 2.78 20.78
C TYR A 19 -4.20 4.06 20.07
N GLY A 20 -4.71 4.31 18.86
CA GLY A 20 -4.35 5.50 18.08
C GLY A 20 -4.68 6.81 18.82
N LYS A 21 -5.81 6.88 19.53
CA LYS A 21 -6.14 8.04 20.37
C LYS A 21 -5.14 8.26 21.51
N LEU A 22 -4.68 7.18 22.14
CA LEU A 22 -3.70 7.25 23.23
C LEU A 22 -2.29 7.60 22.73
N ALA A 23 -1.91 7.08 21.56
CA ALA A 23 -0.59 7.27 20.94
C ALA A 23 -0.49 8.51 20.02
N ASP A 24 -1.59 9.26 19.85
CA ASP A 24 -1.70 10.38 18.90
C ASP A 24 -1.37 9.98 17.44
N ILE A 25 -1.92 8.82 17.03
CA ILE A 25 -1.82 8.23 15.69
C ILE A 25 -3.21 8.17 15.06
N ARG A 26 -3.33 8.65 13.81
CA ARG A 26 -4.52 8.49 12.97
C ARG A 26 -4.29 7.41 11.92
N TYR A 27 -5.36 6.84 11.40
CA TYR A 27 -5.29 5.75 10.43
C TYR A 27 -6.01 6.09 9.12
N LEU A 28 -5.47 5.61 8.01
CA LEU A 28 -6.21 5.42 6.76
C LEU A 28 -6.43 3.93 6.54
N SER A 29 -7.69 3.49 6.65
CA SER A 29 -8.04 2.12 6.32
C SER A 29 -8.28 1.96 4.81
N ILE A 30 -7.68 0.94 4.21
CA ILE A 30 -7.88 0.62 2.80
C ILE A 30 -8.81 -0.59 2.70
N ILE A 31 -10.01 -0.38 2.14
CA ILE A 31 -10.92 -1.50 1.82
C ILE A 31 -10.35 -2.25 0.61
N THR A 32 -10.37 -3.58 0.66
CA THR A 32 -9.80 -4.45 -0.39
C THR A 32 -10.65 -5.71 -0.60
N GLU A 33 -10.47 -6.41 -1.72
CA GLU A 33 -11.24 -7.62 -2.10
C GLU A 33 -10.48 -8.92 -1.77
N VAL A 34 -9.80 -8.97 -0.62
CA VAL A 34 -9.11 -10.18 -0.14
C VAL A 34 -10.15 -11.26 0.20
N PRO A 35 -10.05 -12.51 -0.29
CA PRO A 35 -11.07 -13.55 -0.10
C PRO A 35 -11.45 -13.83 1.35
N GLU A 36 -10.51 -13.68 2.28
CA GLU A 36 -10.69 -13.91 3.71
C GLU A 36 -11.35 -12.72 4.44
N PHE A 37 -11.49 -11.57 3.78
CA PHE A 37 -12.08 -10.38 4.37
C PHE A 37 -13.62 -10.37 4.16
N PRO A 38 -14.36 -9.60 4.98
CA PRO A 38 -15.77 -9.32 4.70
C PRO A 38 -15.93 -8.69 3.32
N THR A 39 -17.15 -8.72 2.78
CA THR A 39 -17.44 -8.10 1.48
C THR A 39 -17.10 -6.60 1.48
N ILE A 40 -16.87 -6.01 0.30
CA ILE A 40 -16.59 -4.57 0.16
C ILE A 40 -17.67 -3.72 0.86
N ASP A 41 -18.95 -4.09 0.71
CA ASP A 41 -20.07 -3.40 1.33
C ASP A 41 -20.09 -3.53 2.86
N GLU A 42 -19.68 -4.68 3.41
CA GLU A 42 -19.56 -4.89 4.86
C GLU A 42 -18.40 -4.09 5.44
N GLN A 43 -17.23 -4.14 4.80
CA GLN A 43 -16.07 -3.32 5.18
C GLN A 43 -16.43 -1.83 5.15
N LEU A 44 -17.12 -1.35 4.10
CA LEU A 44 -17.57 0.04 4.00
C LEU A 44 -18.52 0.42 5.14
N LYS A 45 -19.49 -0.43 5.48
CA LYS A 45 -20.39 -0.19 6.62
C LYS A 45 -19.63 -0.10 7.94
N ILE A 46 -18.67 -1.00 8.16
CA ILE A 46 -17.82 -1.04 9.35
C ILE A 46 -17.00 0.26 9.47
N VAL A 47 -16.19 0.60 8.47
CA VAL A 47 -15.29 1.76 8.57
C VAL A 47 -16.05 3.08 8.60
N ALA A 48 -17.17 3.19 7.89
CA ALA A 48 -18.01 4.39 7.94
C ALA A 48 -18.70 4.54 9.30
N GLY A 49 -19.11 3.42 9.93
CA GLY A 49 -19.63 3.41 11.30
C GLY A 49 -18.58 3.89 12.31
N LEU A 50 -17.39 3.29 12.27
CA LEU A 50 -16.28 3.67 13.15
C LEU A 50 -15.80 5.11 12.90
N LYS A 51 -15.80 5.58 11.65
CA LYS A 51 -15.46 6.98 11.34
C LYS A 51 -16.42 7.96 12.02
N LYS A 52 -17.71 7.64 12.14
CA LYS A 52 -18.67 8.50 12.86
C LYS A 52 -18.36 8.60 14.34
N GLU A 53 -17.87 7.51 14.94
CA GLU A 53 -17.52 7.44 16.36
C GLU A 53 -16.14 8.06 16.67
N PHE A 54 -15.14 7.77 15.83
CA PHE A 54 -13.73 8.14 16.05
C PHE A 54 -13.31 9.42 15.30
N GLY A 55 -14.18 9.96 14.43
CA GLY A 55 -13.97 11.21 13.71
C GLY A 55 -12.71 11.16 12.85
N THR A 56 -11.82 12.14 13.04
CA THR A 56 -10.60 12.28 12.25
C THR A 56 -9.53 11.22 12.55
N TYR A 57 -9.70 10.38 13.57
CA TYR A 57 -8.76 9.29 13.86
C TYR A 57 -8.85 8.14 12.86
N LEU A 58 -9.95 8.05 12.10
CA LEU A 58 -10.12 7.08 11.02
C LEU A 58 -10.56 7.78 9.74
N ASN A 59 -9.80 7.58 8.68
CA ASN A 59 -10.20 7.82 7.30
C ASN A 59 -10.18 6.50 6.54
N PHE A 60 -10.78 6.46 5.35
CA PHE A 60 -10.76 5.23 4.57
C PHE A 60 -10.72 5.47 3.06
N ALA A 61 -10.12 4.54 2.33
CA ALA A 61 -10.20 4.43 0.88
C ALA A 61 -11.05 3.22 0.51
N ILE A 62 -11.81 3.32 -0.58
CA ILE A 62 -12.70 2.26 -1.07
C ILE A 62 -12.00 1.43 -2.17
N THR A 63 -12.38 0.18 -2.40
CA THR A 63 -12.05 -0.55 -3.64
C THR A 63 -13.30 -0.77 -4.49
N PHE A 64 -13.15 -1.13 -5.75
CA PHE A 64 -14.26 -1.52 -6.60
C PHE A 64 -14.26 -3.02 -6.92
N PRO A 65 -15.43 -3.65 -7.08
CA PRO A 65 -15.52 -5.08 -7.37
C PRO A 65 -15.10 -5.37 -8.82
N CYS A 66 -14.33 -6.44 -9.01
CA CYS A 66 -14.06 -6.98 -10.36
C CYS A 66 -15.06 -8.08 -10.76
N THR A 67 -16.06 -8.34 -9.92
CA THR A 67 -17.15 -9.28 -10.23
C THR A 67 -17.95 -8.76 -11.44
N LEU A 68 -18.21 -9.63 -12.40
CA LEU A 68 -18.93 -9.31 -13.65
C LEU A 68 -18.25 -8.21 -14.50
N TRP A 69 -16.93 -8.05 -14.42
CA TRP A 69 -16.19 -6.99 -15.13
C TRP A 69 -16.40 -6.96 -16.65
N GLN A 70 -16.77 -8.09 -17.27
CA GLN A 70 -17.06 -8.19 -18.72
C GLN A 70 -18.49 -7.73 -19.10
N SER A 71 -19.34 -7.41 -18.13
CA SER A 71 -20.68 -6.91 -18.39
C SER A 71 -20.64 -5.47 -18.89
N GLU A 72 -21.48 -5.13 -19.88
CA GLU A 72 -21.63 -3.75 -20.37
C GLU A 72 -22.06 -2.77 -19.26
N LYS A 73 -22.75 -3.26 -18.22
CA LYS A 73 -23.18 -2.48 -17.05
C LYS A 73 -22.13 -2.34 -15.96
N TRP A 74 -21.02 -3.07 -16.07
CA TRP A 74 -20.02 -3.08 -15.00
C TRP A 74 -19.40 -1.71 -14.73
N PRO A 75 -19.01 -0.91 -15.75
CA PRO A 75 -18.47 0.43 -15.50
C PRO A 75 -19.44 1.30 -14.70
N ASP A 76 -20.73 1.32 -15.06
CA ASP A 76 -21.75 2.11 -14.36
C ASP A 76 -21.92 1.66 -12.90
N ASN A 77 -22.05 0.34 -12.67
CA ASN A 77 -22.15 -0.21 -11.32
C ASN A 77 -20.90 0.09 -10.45
N CYS A 78 -19.72 0.05 -11.07
CA CYS A 78 -18.45 0.36 -10.43
C CYS A 78 -18.41 1.84 -10.01
N LEU A 79 -18.77 2.74 -10.91
CA LEU A 79 -18.84 4.18 -10.65
C LEU A 79 -19.86 4.52 -9.58
N GLU A 80 -21.06 3.91 -9.61
CA GLU A 80 -22.08 4.08 -8.57
C GLU A 80 -21.56 3.65 -7.18
N SER A 81 -20.84 2.52 -7.10
CA SER A 81 -20.25 2.05 -5.84
C SER A 81 -19.19 3.01 -5.31
N ILE A 82 -18.30 3.50 -6.19
CA ILE A 82 -17.28 4.48 -5.85
C ILE A 82 -17.94 5.76 -5.35
N GLN A 83 -18.91 6.31 -6.10
CA GLN A 83 -19.59 7.55 -5.75
C GLN A 83 -20.30 7.46 -4.40
N ARG A 84 -21.02 6.37 -4.14
CA ARG A 84 -21.64 6.09 -2.84
C ARG A 84 -20.61 6.09 -1.70
N ALA A 85 -19.43 5.50 -1.90
CA ALA A 85 -18.39 5.50 -0.88
C ALA A 85 -17.75 6.88 -0.66
N LEU A 86 -17.59 7.67 -1.72
CA LEU A 86 -17.13 9.07 -1.62
C LEU A 86 -18.13 9.93 -0.84
N GLU A 87 -19.43 9.76 -1.07
CA GLU A 87 -20.50 10.42 -0.29
C GLU A 87 -20.47 10.01 1.19
N MET A 88 -19.98 8.81 1.50
CA MET A 88 -19.75 8.32 2.86
C MET A 88 -18.41 8.78 3.47
N GLY A 89 -17.57 9.49 2.72
CA GLY A 89 -16.30 10.06 3.17
C GLY A 89 -15.06 9.25 2.82
N ALA A 90 -15.11 8.39 1.80
CA ALA A 90 -13.91 7.79 1.24
C ALA A 90 -12.98 8.88 0.66
N VAL A 91 -11.68 8.72 0.87
CA VAL A 91 -10.66 9.72 0.49
C VAL A 91 -9.76 9.28 -0.67
N GLY A 92 -10.12 8.17 -1.32
CA GLY A 92 -9.37 7.60 -2.44
C GLY A 92 -9.94 6.25 -2.87
N VAL A 93 -9.44 5.73 -3.99
CA VAL A 93 -9.87 4.46 -4.57
C VAL A 93 -8.70 3.51 -4.74
N LYS A 94 -8.76 2.35 -4.09
CA LYS A 94 -7.81 1.24 -4.19
C LYS A 94 -8.02 0.49 -5.50
N VAL A 95 -6.91 0.16 -6.14
CA VAL A 95 -6.82 -0.94 -7.11
C VAL A 95 -6.04 -2.06 -6.46
N TRP A 96 -6.66 -3.24 -6.38
CA TRP A 96 -6.06 -4.42 -5.78
C TRP A 96 -5.34 -5.29 -6.81
N LYS A 97 -4.39 -6.09 -6.32
CA LYS A 97 -3.48 -6.91 -7.14
C LYS A 97 -4.16 -8.06 -7.89
N ASN A 98 -5.44 -8.36 -7.60
CA ASN A 98 -6.20 -9.32 -8.40
C ASN A 98 -6.19 -8.94 -9.89
N ILE A 99 -6.26 -7.64 -10.20
CA ILE A 99 -6.04 -7.14 -11.55
C ILE A 99 -4.55 -7.31 -11.88
N GLY A 100 -4.26 -8.20 -12.83
CA GLY A 100 -2.92 -8.60 -13.25
C GLY A 100 -2.48 -9.96 -12.71
N MET A 101 -3.03 -10.43 -11.58
CA MET A 101 -2.58 -11.69 -10.94
C MET A 101 -3.61 -12.81 -10.89
N THR A 102 -4.90 -12.51 -10.83
CA THR A 102 -5.95 -13.55 -10.71
C THR A 102 -7.16 -13.30 -11.61
N LEU A 103 -7.44 -12.04 -11.95
CA LEU A 103 -8.53 -11.68 -12.84
C LEU A 103 -8.25 -12.16 -14.27
N LYS A 104 -9.17 -12.96 -14.82
CA LYS A 104 -9.08 -13.51 -16.17
C LYS A 104 -10.30 -13.17 -17.03
N ASP A 105 -10.09 -13.13 -18.35
CA ASP A 105 -11.14 -13.00 -19.35
C ASP A 105 -11.81 -14.34 -19.69
N SER A 106 -12.84 -14.31 -20.54
CA SER A 106 -13.54 -15.52 -21.02
C SER A 106 -12.63 -16.49 -21.78
N ASN A 107 -11.45 -16.05 -22.22
CA ASN A 107 -10.44 -16.85 -22.89
C ASN A 107 -9.32 -17.30 -21.93
N ASN A 108 -9.52 -17.17 -20.62
CA ASN A 108 -8.56 -17.52 -19.57
C ASN A 108 -7.24 -16.73 -19.62
N ARG A 109 -7.24 -15.53 -20.22
CA ARG A 109 -6.08 -14.62 -20.24
C ARG A 109 -6.16 -13.65 -19.07
N PHE A 110 -5.02 -13.38 -18.44
CA PHE A 110 -4.94 -12.41 -17.35
C PHE A 110 -5.28 -11.00 -17.83
N VAL A 111 -6.04 -10.28 -17.01
CA VAL A 111 -6.51 -8.92 -17.28
C VAL A 111 -5.61 -7.95 -16.54
N MET A 112 -4.92 -7.10 -17.29
CA MET A 112 -4.01 -6.10 -16.74
C MET A 112 -4.74 -4.79 -16.40
N ILE A 113 -4.15 -3.96 -15.54
CA ILE A 113 -4.77 -2.69 -15.09
C ILE A 113 -5.02 -1.71 -16.25
N ASP A 114 -4.28 -1.81 -17.33
CA ASP A 114 -4.45 -0.97 -18.51
C ASP A 114 -5.51 -1.49 -19.51
N HIS A 115 -6.23 -2.56 -19.17
CA HIS A 115 -7.31 -3.10 -20.00
C HIS A 115 -8.40 -2.03 -20.30
N PRO A 116 -8.89 -1.89 -21.55
CA PRO A 116 -9.83 -0.84 -21.94
C PRO A 116 -11.12 -0.77 -21.11
N THR A 117 -11.57 -1.89 -20.55
CA THR A 117 -12.76 -1.94 -19.68
C THR A 117 -12.62 -1.05 -18.44
N PHE A 118 -11.40 -0.82 -17.94
CA PHE A 118 -11.16 0.03 -16.78
C PHE A 118 -11.04 1.51 -17.11
N GLU A 119 -10.93 1.87 -18.39
CA GLU A 119 -10.75 3.25 -18.85
C GLU A 119 -11.82 4.21 -18.32
N PRO A 120 -13.14 3.89 -18.33
CA PRO A 120 -14.15 4.79 -17.80
C PRO A 120 -13.96 5.09 -16.30
N VAL A 121 -13.46 4.12 -15.53
CA VAL A 121 -13.19 4.27 -14.09
C VAL A 121 -12.02 5.21 -13.89
N PHE A 122 -10.87 4.97 -14.52
CA PHE A 122 -9.69 5.82 -14.36
C PHE A 122 -9.90 7.23 -14.89
N LYS A 123 -10.63 7.38 -16.00
CA LYS A 123 -11.04 8.68 -16.50
C LYS A 123 -11.90 9.44 -15.49
N PHE A 124 -12.89 8.79 -14.89
CA PHE A 124 -13.70 9.40 -13.84
C PHE A 124 -12.87 9.86 -12.64
N LEU A 125 -11.91 9.03 -12.19
CA LEU A 125 -11.05 9.36 -11.05
C LEU A 125 -10.11 10.54 -11.37
N GLU A 126 -9.54 10.59 -12.58
CA GLU A 126 -8.73 11.72 -13.06
C GLU A 126 -9.55 13.00 -13.19
N ASP A 127 -10.73 12.95 -13.81
CA ASP A 127 -11.59 14.11 -14.04
C ASP A 127 -12.11 14.75 -12.74
N ASN A 128 -12.17 13.98 -11.65
CA ASN A 128 -12.67 14.42 -10.34
C ASN A 128 -11.58 14.61 -9.26
N ASP A 129 -10.29 14.57 -9.64
CA ASP A 129 -9.14 14.68 -8.70
C ASP A 129 -9.18 13.67 -7.55
N ILE A 130 -9.66 12.45 -7.81
CA ILE A 130 -9.73 11.37 -6.82
C ILE A 130 -8.43 10.56 -6.89
N VAL A 131 -7.71 10.48 -5.78
CA VAL A 131 -6.45 9.73 -5.70
C VAL A 131 -6.68 8.22 -5.83
N VAL A 132 -5.87 7.58 -6.67
CA VAL A 132 -5.82 6.12 -6.80
C VAL A 132 -4.72 5.56 -5.92
N LEU A 133 -5.04 4.49 -5.19
CA LEU A 133 -4.09 3.74 -4.38
C LEU A 133 -3.83 2.40 -5.09
N GLY A 134 -2.73 2.27 -5.84
CA GLY A 134 -2.49 1.11 -6.68
C GLY A 134 -1.55 0.10 -6.04
N HIS A 135 -2.04 -1.13 -5.81
CA HIS A 135 -1.21 -2.30 -5.55
C HIS A 135 -1.10 -3.09 -6.85
N ASN A 136 -0.01 -2.90 -7.60
CA ASN A 136 0.19 -3.48 -8.92
C ASN A 136 1.39 -4.44 -8.92
N GLY A 137 1.09 -5.72 -8.71
CA GLY A 137 2.10 -6.76 -8.56
C GLY A 137 2.61 -6.87 -7.12
N GLU A 138 3.30 -7.96 -6.86
CA GLU A 138 3.96 -8.34 -5.61
C GLU A 138 5.37 -7.75 -5.50
N PRO A 139 6.12 -7.94 -4.39
CA PRO A 139 7.52 -7.55 -4.40
C PRO A 139 8.29 -8.38 -5.43
N LYS A 140 9.40 -7.87 -5.97
CA LYS A 140 10.20 -8.55 -7.00
C LYS A 140 10.63 -9.95 -6.57
N ASN A 141 10.87 -10.15 -5.27
CA ASN A 141 11.16 -11.45 -4.67
C ASN A 141 10.12 -12.54 -5.03
N CYS A 142 8.85 -12.18 -5.23
CA CYS A 142 7.79 -13.09 -5.64
C CYS A 142 8.08 -13.83 -6.97
N TRP A 143 8.88 -13.23 -7.86
CA TRP A 143 9.29 -13.83 -9.14
C TRP A 143 10.72 -14.37 -9.13
N LEU A 144 11.39 -14.39 -7.98
CA LEU A 144 12.77 -14.90 -7.84
C LEU A 144 12.78 -16.30 -7.23
N PRO A 145 13.76 -17.14 -7.56
CA PRO A 145 14.01 -18.35 -6.79
C PRO A 145 14.45 -17.95 -5.36
N PHE A 146 14.22 -18.84 -4.38
CA PHE A 146 14.47 -18.52 -2.98
C PHE A 146 15.89 -18.00 -2.74
N ASP A 147 16.92 -18.63 -3.29
CA ASP A 147 18.33 -18.24 -3.11
C ASP A 147 18.67 -16.82 -3.59
N GLN A 148 17.80 -16.20 -4.39
CA GLN A 148 17.94 -14.81 -4.88
C GLN A 148 17.04 -13.80 -4.14
N MET A 149 16.16 -14.24 -3.25
CA MET A 149 15.32 -13.34 -2.46
C MET A 149 16.14 -12.57 -1.42
N THR A 150 15.82 -11.29 -1.26
CA THR A 150 16.62 -10.31 -0.49
C THR A 150 16.26 -10.19 0.99
N VAL A 151 15.01 -10.48 1.36
CA VAL A 151 14.52 -10.36 2.75
C VAL A 151 13.90 -11.69 3.20
N GLU A 152 14.08 -12.01 4.49
CA GLU A 152 13.64 -13.29 5.06
C GLU A 152 12.12 -13.36 5.22
N SER A 153 11.45 -12.22 5.42
CA SER A 153 9.98 -12.17 5.49
C SER A 153 9.33 -12.72 4.22
N ASP A 154 9.75 -12.24 3.05
CA ASP A 154 9.28 -12.71 1.74
C ASP A 154 9.59 -14.19 1.54
N ARG A 155 10.83 -14.60 1.82
CA ARG A 155 11.25 -16.00 1.68
C ARG A 155 10.37 -16.93 2.52
N SER A 156 10.22 -16.61 3.81
CA SER A 156 9.39 -17.37 4.74
C SER A 156 7.92 -17.39 4.32
N TYR A 157 7.39 -16.29 3.78
CA TYR A 157 6.02 -16.22 3.28
C TYR A 157 5.83 -17.11 2.05
N PHE A 158 6.65 -16.95 1.01
CA PHE A 158 6.51 -17.71 -0.23
C PHE A 158 6.82 -19.21 -0.07
N MET A 159 7.63 -19.60 0.93
CA MET A 159 7.79 -21.01 1.31
C MET A 159 6.52 -21.61 1.92
N LYS A 160 5.76 -20.84 2.71
CA LYS A 160 4.51 -21.29 3.35
C LYS A 160 3.31 -21.20 2.40
N HIS A 161 3.38 -20.30 1.41
CA HIS A 161 2.34 -20.00 0.46
C HIS A 161 2.84 -20.15 -0.99
N PRO A 162 3.17 -21.38 -1.43
CA PRO A 162 3.66 -21.62 -2.79
C PRO A 162 2.65 -21.19 -3.87
N GLU A 163 1.36 -21.12 -3.57
CA GLU A 163 0.32 -20.55 -4.43
C GLU A 163 0.52 -19.06 -4.75
N TYR A 164 1.27 -18.34 -3.92
CA TYR A 164 1.60 -16.92 -4.11
C TYR A 164 3.06 -16.69 -4.56
N HIS A 165 3.85 -17.74 -4.77
CA HIS A 165 5.23 -17.64 -5.27
C HIS A 165 5.26 -17.70 -6.81
N MET A 166 5.13 -16.56 -7.47
CA MET A 166 4.97 -16.49 -8.94
C MET A 166 6.13 -17.08 -9.75
N TYR A 167 7.32 -17.24 -9.17
CA TYR A 167 8.40 -18.02 -9.79
C TYR A 167 7.97 -19.46 -10.15
N LEU A 168 7.03 -20.05 -9.39
CA LEU A 168 6.47 -21.39 -9.64
C LEU A 168 5.27 -21.38 -10.61
N HIS A 169 4.76 -20.21 -10.98
CA HIS A 169 3.55 -20.03 -11.80
C HIS A 169 3.86 -19.16 -13.03
N PRO A 170 4.67 -19.65 -13.98
CA PRO A 170 5.11 -18.88 -15.15
C PRO A 170 3.97 -18.49 -16.11
N GLU A 171 2.76 -19.03 -15.91
CA GLU A 171 1.56 -18.61 -16.63
C GLU A 171 1.05 -17.23 -16.18
N VAL A 172 1.35 -16.80 -14.95
CA VAL A 172 0.97 -15.47 -14.44
C VAL A 172 1.89 -14.43 -15.10
N PRO A 173 1.38 -13.25 -15.50
CA PRO A 173 2.21 -12.21 -16.08
C PRO A 173 3.38 -11.86 -15.18
N ASP A 174 4.57 -11.79 -15.77
CA ASP A 174 5.80 -11.54 -15.04
C ASP A 174 5.81 -10.14 -14.38
N TYR A 175 6.79 -9.94 -13.50
CA TYR A 175 7.00 -8.68 -12.79
C TYR A 175 6.97 -7.45 -13.73
N GLU A 176 7.69 -7.52 -14.85
CA GLU A 176 7.79 -6.40 -15.78
C GLU A 176 6.48 -6.11 -16.52
N ALA A 177 5.67 -7.14 -16.80
CA ALA A 177 4.34 -6.99 -17.37
C ALA A 177 3.40 -6.23 -16.43
N GLN A 178 3.45 -6.52 -15.12
CA GLN A 178 2.67 -5.79 -14.10
C GLN A 178 3.04 -4.30 -14.09
N LEU A 179 4.33 -4.00 -13.99
CA LEU A 179 4.81 -2.62 -13.91
C LEU A 179 4.58 -1.85 -15.21
N SER A 180 4.80 -2.50 -16.35
CA SER A 180 4.58 -1.90 -17.67
C SER A 180 3.11 -1.55 -17.90
N ALA A 181 2.18 -2.38 -17.42
CA ALA A 181 0.76 -2.09 -17.48
C ALA A 181 0.38 -0.86 -16.65
N ARG A 182 0.87 -0.77 -15.40
CA ARG A 182 0.69 0.42 -14.56
C ARG A 182 1.26 1.67 -15.23
N ASP A 183 2.49 1.59 -15.75
CA ASP A 183 3.15 2.74 -16.35
C ASP A 183 2.42 3.20 -17.64
N ARG A 184 1.80 2.28 -18.40
CA ARG A 184 0.93 2.65 -19.54
C ARG A 184 -0.36 3.33 -19.08
N LEU A 185 -0.97 2.88 -17.98
CA LEU A 185 -2.12 3.57 -17.38
C LEU A 185 -1.77 5.02 -17.01
N LEU A 186 -0.68 5.23 -16.27
CA LEU A 186 -0.29 6.56 -15.82
C LEU A 186 0.13 7.49 -16.96
N LYS A 187 0.66 6.94 -18.07
CA LYS A 187 0.91 7.71 -19.29
C LYS A 187 -0.38 8.16 -19.99
N ARG A 188 -1.44 7.35 -19.94
CA ARG A 188 -2.76 7.73 -20.50
C ARG A 188 -3.49 8.75 -19.64
N HIS A 189 -3.29 8.71 -18.32
CA HIS A 189 -3.89 9.62 -17.35
C HIS A 189 -2.82 10.46 -16.62
N PRO A 190 -2.16 11.41 -17.31
CA PRO A 190 -1.05 12.18 -16.73
C PRO A 190 -1.47 13.12 -15.59
N LYS A 191 -2.78 13.36 -15.38
CA LYS A 191 -3.31 14.15 -14.26
C LYS A 191 -3.82 13.29 -13.11
N LEU A 192 -3.84 11.96 -13.26
CA LEU A 192 -4.27 11.06 -12.20
C LEU A 192 -3.27 11.09 -11.04
N ARG A 193 -3.76 11.48 -9.87
CA ARG A 193 -3.02 11.34 -8.62
C ARG A 193 -2.97 9.87 -8.24
N PHE A 194 -1.77 9.37 -7.94
CA PHE A 194 -1.57 7.94 -7.76
C PHE A 194 -0.60 7.66 -6.61
N VAL A 195 -0.99 6.85 -5.65
CA VAL A 195 -0.09 6.31 -4.62
C VAL A 195 0.22 4.87 -4.99
N GLY A 196 1.46 4.62 -5.41
CA GLY A 196 2.00 3.28 -5.59
C GLY A 196 2.23 2.65 -4.23
N LEU A 197 1.32 1.79 -3.82
CA LEU A 197 1.39 1.10 -2.54
C LEU A 197 2.56 0.13 -2.56
N HIS A 198 3.15 -0.13 -1.39
CA HIS A 198 4.27 -1.03 -1.21
C HIS A 198 5.47 -0.62 -2.08
N LEU A 199 5.87 0.67 -1.99
CA LEU A 199 6.92 1.25 -2.83
C LEU A 199 6.69 1.05 -4.33
N ALA A 200 5.43 1.04 -4.76
CA ALA A 200 5.01 0.75 -6.13
C ALA A 200 5.56 -0.58 -6.66
N SER A 201 5.78 -1.57 -5.79
CA SER A 201 6.42 -2.85 -6.16
C SER A 201 7.83 -2.67 -6.76
N LEU A 202 8.52 -1.56 -6.46
CA LEU A 202 9.90 -1.23 -6.87
C LEU A 202 10.87 -1.28 -5.69
N GLU A 203 10.48 -1.90 -4.58
CA GLU A 203 11.16 -1.89 -3.28
C GLU A 203 12.61 -2.38 -3.30
N TRP A 204 13.01 -3.13 -4.33
CA TRP A 204 14.31 -3.77 -4.42
C TRP A 204 15.46 -2.79 -4.70
N ASP A 205 15.16 -1.59 -5.23
CA ASP A 205 16.16 -0.52 -5.42
C ASP A 205 15.52 0.87 -5.34
N VAL A 206 15.97 1.71 -4.40
CA VAL A 206 15.49 3.11 -4.28
C VAL A 206 15.71 3.97 -5.54
N ASN A 207 16.66 3.63 -6.40
CA ASN A 207 16.86 4.30 -7.69
C ASN A 207 15.72 4.00 -8.68
N GLU A 208 15.14 2.81 -8.63
CA GLU A 208 14.00 2.46 -9.49
C GLU A 208 12.74 3.20 -9.03
N ILE A 209 12.56 3.33 -7.71
CA ILE A 209 11.50 4.14 -7.11
C ILE A 209 11.66 5.60 -7.52
N ALA A 210 12.87 6.17 -7.37
CA ALA A 210 13.22 7.52 -7.77
C ALA A 210 12.91 7.77 -9.26
N ALA A 211 13.42 6.91 -10.15
CA ALA A 211 13.20 7.02 -11.59
C ALA A 211 11.71 6.93 -11.96
N TRP A 212 10.90 6.18 -11.23
CA TRP A 212 9.45 6.13 -11.44
C TRP A 212 8.74 7.40 -10.94
N LEU A 213 9.10 7.91 -9.76
CA LEU A 213 8.55 9.16 -9.22
C LEU A 213 8.86 10.39 -10.09
N ASP A 214 10.02 10.39 -10.76
CA ASP A 214 10.42 11.40 -11.74
C ASP A 214 9.61 11.31 -13.03
N ARG A 215 9.34 10.10 -13.52
CA ARG A 215 8.51 9.88 -14.72
C ARG A 215 7.05 10.28 -14.49
N PHE A 216 6.55 10.15 -13.27
CA PHE A 216 5.16 10.39 -12.92
C PHE A 216 5.05 11.43 -11.78
N PRO A 217 5.01 12.73 -12.08
CA PRO A 217 5.17 13.80 -11.08
C PRO A 217 4.01 13.92 -10.08
N LEU A 218 2.83 13.34 -10.39
CA LEU A 218 1.68 13.27 -9.48
C LEU A 218 1.60 11.96 -8.69
N ALA A 219 2.56 11.05 -8.90
CA ALA A 219 2.62 9.80 -8.16
C ALA A 219 3.15 10.00 -6.73
N MET A 220 2.96 9.04 -5.84
CA MET A 220 3.64 8.95 -4.55
C MET A 220 3.86 7.47 -4.27
N VAL A 221 4.65 7.15 -3.26
CA VAL A 221 4.76 5.79 -2.75
C VAL A 221 4.44 5.75 -1.27
N ASP A 222 3.90 4.62 -0.82
CA ASP A 222 3.90 4.31 0.61
C ASP A 222 4.99 3.28 0.98
N LEU A 223 5.27 3.18 2.27
CA LEU A 223 6.26 2.27 2.84
C LEU A 223 5.67 0.94 3.32
N ALA A 224 4.36 0.76 3.15
CA ALA A 224 3.59 -0.31 3.78
C ALA A 224 4.11 -1.68 3.36
N GLU A 225 4.39 -2.53 4.34
CA GLU A 225 5.04 -3.83 4.17
C GLU A 225 6.39 -3.84 3.41
N ARG A 226 7.08 -2.70 3.24
CA ARG A 226 8.30 -2.64 2.42
C ARG A 226 9.50 -1.97 3.08
N ILE A 227 9.34 -1.52 4.32
CA ILE A 227 10.43 -0.94 5.12
C ILE A 227 11.63 -1.90 5.19
N VAL A 228 11.39 -3.22 5.30
CA VAL A 228 12.45 -4.25 5.37
C VAL A 228 13.35 -4.29 4.13
N HIS A 229 12.82 -4.00 2.94
CA HIS A 229 13.63 -3.94 1.71
C HIS A 229 14.55 -2.72 1.68
N VAL A 230 14.07 -1.59 2.20
CA VAL A 230 14.87 -0.38 2.34
C VAL A 230 15.95 -0.57 3.41
N GLN A 231 15.61 -1.24 4.52
CA GLN A 231 16.57 -1.65 5.55
C GLN A 231 17.64 -2.59 4.98
N HIS A 232 17.26 -3.57 4.16
CA HIS A 232 18.19 -4.46 3.46
C HIS A 232 19.18 -3.67 2.59
N GLN A 233 18.71 -2.72 1.78
CA GLN A 233 19.59 -1.85 0.99
C GLN A 233 20.53 -1.00 1.89
N THR A 234 20.06 -0.61 3.08
CA THR A 234 20.83 0.20 4.03
C THR A 234 22.05 -0.53 4.57
N VAL A 235 22.05 -1.88 4.61
CA VAL A 235 23.19 -2.70 5.07
C VAL A 235 24.45 -2.39 4.27
N SER A 236 24.33 -2.20 2.95
CA SER A 236 25.47 -1.98 2.05
C SER A 236 25.50 -0.58 1.43
N ALA A 237 24.39 0.15 1.44
CA ALA A 237 24.23 1.41 0.71
C ALA A 237 23.51 2.51 1.52
N TRP A 238 23.87 2.67 2.80
CA TRP A 238 23.24 3.67 3.70
C TRP A 238 23.11 5.07 3.08
N GLN A 239 24.16 5.62 2.45
CA GLN A 239 24.12 6.97 1.89
C GLN A 239 23.11 7.09 0.74
N LYS A 240 23.07 6.08 -0.15
CA LYS A 240 22.10 6.02 -1.26
C LYS A 240 20.67 6.04 -0.73
N VAL A 241 20.38 5.23 0.29
CA VAL A 241 19.04 5.17 0.90
C VAL A 241 18.71 6.48 1.60
N HIS A 242 19.62 7.01 2.40
CA HIS A 242 19.44 8.29 3.08
C HIS A 242 19.10 9.41 2.09
N ASP A 243 19.87 9.53 1.00
CA ASP A 243 19.71 10.59 0.01
C ASP A 243 18.38 10.47 -0.74
N PHE A 244 17.91 9.26 -1.03
CA PHE A 244 16.56 9.03 -1.56
C PHE A 244 15.46 9.63 -0.67
N PHE A 245 15.51 9.38 0.65
CA PHE A 245 14.51 9.95 1.56
C PHE A 245 14.62 11.46 1.71
N ILE A 246 15.81 12.05 1.55
CA ILE A 246 15.98 13.51 1.54
C ILE A 246 15.41 14.12 0.25
N GLU A 247 15.75 13.56 -0.90
CA GLU A 247 15.37 14.09 -2.22
C GLU A 247 13.88 13.92 -2.49
N TYR A 248 13.32 12.75 -2.20
CA TYR A 248 11.92 12.41 -2.45
C TYR A 248 11.01 12.56 -1.21
N GLN A 249 11.46 13.31 -0.20
CA GLN A 249 10.74 13.50 1.07
C GLN A 249 9.27 13.94 0.93
N ASP A 250 8.92 14.64 -0.16
CA ASP A 250 7.55 15.13 -0.43
C ASP A 250 6.67 14.10 -1.18
N ARG A 251 7.19 12.90 -1.45
CA ARG A 251 6.57 11.88 -2.30
C ARG A 251 6.46 10.50 -1.62
N ILE A 252 6.81 10.42 -0.34
CA ILE A 252 6.86 9.17 0.44
C ILE A 252 5.88 9.26 1.62
N ILE A 253 5.05 8.24 1.80
CA ILE A 253 4.02 8.17 2.84
C ILE A 253 4.29 6.98 3.76
N TYR A 254 4.20 7.20 5.08
CA TYR A 254 4.26 6.11 6.04
C TYR A 254 2.96 5.29 6.06
N GLY A 255 3.10 3.97 6.13
CA GLY A 255 2.03 3.02 6.32
C GLY A 255 2.60 1.68 6.80
N THR A 256 1.80 0.87 7.50
CA THR A 256 2.27 -0.41 8.05
C THR A 256 1.79 -1.64 7.28
N ASP A 257 0.68 -1.52 6.56
CA ASP A 257 -0.13 -2.62 6.06
C ASP A 257 -0.74 -3.50 7.17
N PHE A 258 -0.97 -2.90 8.35
CA PHE A 258 -1.44 -3.66 9.49
C PHE A 258 -2.86 -4.19 9.29
N ILE A 259 -3.03 -5.51 9.46
CA ILE A 259 -4.33 -6.18 9.50
C ILE A 259 -4.57 -6.63 10.95
N TRP A 260 -5.68 -6.21 11.53
CA TRP A 260 -6.03 -6.65 12.88
C TRP A 260 -6.74 -8.01 12.85
N ALA A 261 -6.18 -9.00 13.53
CA ALA A 261 -6.86 -10.27 13.79
C ALA A 261 -7.61 -10.21 15.13
N GLU A 262 -8.92 -10.47 15.11
CA GLU A 262 -9.82 -10.36 16.28
C GLU A 262 -9.43 -11.22 17.48
N THR A 263 -8.55 -12.21 17.30
CA THR A 263 -8.14 -13.17 18.33
C THR A 263 -7.17 -12.59 19.37
N HIS A 264 -6.63 -11.41 19.16
CA HIS A 264 -5.63 -10.80 20.06
C HIS A 264 -6.29 -9.95 21.16
N THR A 265 -5.69 -9.99 22.36
CA THR A 265 -6.06 -9.15 23.48
C THR A 265 -5.62 -7.70 23.29
N LYS A 266 -6.20 -6.77 24.06
CA LYS A 266 -5.79 -5.36 24.08
C LYS A 266 -4.30 -5.17 24.46
N LEU A 267 -3.76 -6.04 25.31
CA LEU A 267 -2.36 -5.97 25.73
C LEU A 267 -1.44 -6.41 24.58
N GLU A 268 -1.73 -7.54 23.95
CA GLU A 268 -0.96 -8.05 22.79
C GLU A 268 -0.98 -7.05 21.63
N LEU A 269 -2.12 -6.41 21.34
CA LEU A 269 -2.20 -5.33 20.36
C LEU A 269 -1.20 -4.21 20.68
N LYS A 270 -1.24 -3.76 21.93
CA LYS A 270 -0.47 -2.61 22.38
C LYS A 270 1.02 -2.91 22.30
N GLU A 271 1.45 -4.06 22.79
CA GLU A 271 2.86 -4.48 22.76
C GLU A 271 3.36 -4.59 21.33
N TYR A 272 2.58 -5.21 20.43
CA TYR A 272 2.91 -5.32 19.02
C TYR A 272 3.04 -3.94 18.35
N LEU A 273 2.06 -3.05 18.53
CA LEU A 273 2.08 -1.72 17.91
C LEU A 273 3.19 -0.83 18.47
N ASP A 274 3.43 -0.88 19.79
CA ASP A 274 4.54 -0.15 20.40
C ASP A 274 5.88 -0.60 19.82
N GLU A 275 6.11 -1.91 19.71
CA GLU A 275 7.33 -2.46 19.10
C GLU A 275 7.46 -2.07 17.63
N ARG A 276 6.38 -2.25 16.85
CA ARG A 276 6.34 -1.93 15.42
C ARG A 276 6.64 -0.46 15.16
N TYR A 277 5.89 0.45 15.78
CA TYR A 277 6.05 1.89 15.58
C TYR A 277 7.38 2.41 16.13
N GLN A 278 7.87 1.87 17.25
CA GLN A 278 9.17 2.25 17.78
C GLN A 278 10.32 1.77 16.88
N SER A 279 10.23 0.55 16.35
CA SER A 279 11.22 0.00 15.41
C SER A 279 11.31 0.83 14.14
N ASP A 280 10.16 1.11 13.50
CA ASP A 280 10.11 1.96 12.30
C ASP A 280 10.63 3.36 12.60
N TRP A 281 10.18 3.99 13.70
CA TRP A 281 10.66 5.32 14.09
C TRP A 281 12.17 5.36 14.34
N ASN A 282 12.72 4.36 15.03
CA ASN A 282 14.16 4.25 15.26
C ASN A 282 14.94 4.12 13.96
N TYR A 283 14.41 3.39 12.98
CA TYR A 283 15.03 3.25 11.67
C TYR A 283 15.09 4.59 10.93
N PHE A 284 14.00 5.36 10.88
CA PHE A 284 14.00 6.63 10.15
C PHE A 284 14.68 7.78 10.90
N ALA A 285 14.46 7.90 12.22
CA ALA A 285 14.91 9.04 13.02
C ALA A 285 16.25 8.80 13.75
N GLY A 286 16.61 7.54 14.01
CA GLY A 286 17.78 7.18 14.80
C GLY A 286 19.08 7.22 14.00
N HIS A 287 20.20 7.36 14.70
CA HIS A 287 21.55 7.28 14.12
C HIS A 287 22.30 6.00 14.49
N GLY A 288 21.71 5.16 15.34
CA GLY A 288 22.34 3.96 15.90
C GLY A 288 22.32 2.78 14.94
N THR A 289 23.15 1.78 15.25
CA THR A 289 23.10 0.48 14.59
C THR A 289 21.90 -0.32 15.07
N MET A 290 21.21 -0.96 14.13
CA MET A 290 19.99 -1.74 14.32
C MET A 290 20.13 -3.11 13.66
N LYS A 291 19.29 -4.04 14.10
CA LYS A 291 19.08 -5.35 13.49
C LYS A 291 17.62 -5.72 13.64
N VAL A 292 17.04 -6.30 12.60
CA VAL A 292 15.69 -6.87 12.61
C VAL A 292 15.77 -8.32 12.09
N PRO A 293 14.83 -9.21 12.47
CA PRO A 293 14.83 -10.61 12.03
C PRO A 293 14.77 -10.80 10.51
N GLU A 294 14.18 -9.86 9.78
CA GLU A 294 13.86 -9.98 8.35
C GLU A 294 15.05 -9.63 7.44
N VAL A 295 16.12 -9.05 7.99
CA VAL A 295 17.27 -8.52 7.24
C VAL A 295 18.57 -9.13 7.75
N ASP A 296 19.32 -9.74 6.85
CA ASP A 296 20.66 -10.25 7.14
C ASP A 296 21.66 -9.12 7.38
N GLY A 297 22.35 -9.19 8.51
CA GLY A 297 23.37 -8.22 8.91
C GLY A 297 22.86 -7.17 9.90
N SER A 298 23.55 -6.04 9.94
CA SER A 298 23.13 -4.87 10.72
C SER A 298 23.20 -3.63 9.82
N PHE A 299 22.34 -2.67 10.11
CA PHE A 299 22.26 -1.42 9.36
C PHE A 299 22.15 -0.26 10.34
N ARG A 300 22.47 0.93 9.87
CA ARG A 300 22.34 2.15 10.67
C ARG A 300 20.99 2.80 10.40
N GLY A 301 20.33 3.35 11.42
CA GLY A 301 19.20 4.25 11.21
C GLY A 301 19.56 5.42 10.29
N LEU A 302 18.58 5.94 9.55
CA LEU A 302 18.77 6.98 8.55
C LEU A 302 19.05 8.35 9.18
N GLY A 303 18.58 8.60 10.40
CA GLY A 303 18.84 9.89 11.07
C GLY A 303 18.24 11.07 10.32
N LEU A 304 17.06 10.89 9.72
CA LEU A 304 16.41 11.90 8.91
C LEU A 304 16.05 13.14 9.75
N PRO A 305 16.17 14.36 9.19
CA PRO A 305 15.76 15.58 9.87
C PRO A 305 14.28 15.54 10.29
N SER A 306 13.93 16.20 11.39
CA SER A 306 12.55 16.25 11.89
C SER A 306 11.54 16.77 10.86
N THR A 307 11.95 17.69 9.98
CA THR A 307 11.12 18.20 8.88
C THR A 307 10.81 17.14 7.82
N VAL A 308 11.74 16.22 7.56
CA VAL A 308 11.55 15.09 6.64
C VAL A 308 10.65 14.04 7.30
N LEU A 309 10.87 13.77 8.60
CA LEU A 309 10.02 12.86 9.38
C LEU A 309 8.56 13.34 9.43
N ASP A 310 8.32 14.64 9.66
CA ASP A 310 6.95 15.19 9.66
C ASP A 310 6.26 14.99 8.30
N LYS A 311 7.00 15.12 7.19
CA LYS A 311 6.45 14.85 5.86
C LYS A 311 6.02 13.40 5.70
N ILE A 312 6.94 12.46 5.95
CA ILE A 312 6.72 11.03 5.76
C ILE A 312 5.61 10.51 6.68
N PHE A 313 5.63 10.89 7.95
CA PHE A 313 4.70 10.39 8.98
C PHE A 313 3.43 11.23 9.15
N ASN A 314 3.28 12.36 8.47
CA ASN A 314 2.12 13.23 8.64
C ASN A 314 1.70 13.99 7.38
N SER A 315 2.47 15.01 6.98
CA SER A 315 1.94 16.04 6.07
C SER A 315 1.68 15.52 4.66
N ASN A 316 2.46 14.53 4.20
CA ASN A 316 2.26 13.92 2.89
C ASN A 316 0.93 13.17 2.84
N ALA A 317 0.61 12.34 3.84
CA ALA A 317 -0.69 11.68 3.92
C ALA A 317 -1.85 12.68 3.99
N LYS A 318 -1.75 13.71 4.84
CA LYS A 318 -2.79 14.75 4.94
C LYS A 318 -3.06 15.45 3.61
N LYS A 319 -2.02 15.87 2.91
CA LYS A 319 -2.14 16.54 1.60
C LYS A 319 -2.71 15.60 0.54
N THR A 320 -2.27 14.34 0.55
CA THR A 320 -2.64 13.34 -0.46
C THR A 320 -4.08 12.90 -0.35
N TYR A 321 -4.60 12.81 0.87
CA TYR A 321 -5.94 12.29 1.14
C TYR A 321 -6.93 13.37 1.60
N GLY A 322 -6.48 14.61 1.85
CA GLY A 322 -7.35 15.70 2.29
C GLY A 322 -7.91 15.53 3.70
N ILE A 323 -7.09 15.03 4.65
CA ILE A 323 -7.52 14.58 6.00
C ILE A 323 -6.89 15.32 7.19
#